data_AF-A0A7X9BFT4-F1
#
_entry.id   AF-A0A7X9BFT4-F1
#
_cell.length_a   1.000
_cell.length_b   1.000
_cell.length_c   1.000
_cell.angle_alpha   90.00
_cell.angle_beta   90.00
_cell.angle_gamma   90.00
#
_symmetry.space_group_name_H-M   'P 1'
#
loop_
_entity.id
_entity.type
_entity.pdbx_description
1 polymer ?
#
loop_
_entity_poly.entity_id
_entity_poly.type
_entity_poly.pdbx_seq_one_letter_code
_entity_poly.pdbx_strand_id
1 'polypeptide(L)' 'AYVDWVPMPGGPDEAYSSVMNNIHNGALILMHAVSQDNTEALDRILKDIKGQGYVFKTLDDLTGN' A
#
# COMPACT_ATOMS: atom_id res chain seq x y z
N ALA A 1 7.04 -9.54 0.60
CA ALA A 1 7.25 -8.19 0.05
C ALA A 1 7.20 -8.30 -1.47
N TYR A 2 6.48 -7.40 -2.15
CA TYR A 2 6.52 -7.30 -3.62
C TYR A 2 7.67 -6.37 -4.03
N VAL A 3 8.14 -6.49 -5.27
CA VAL A 3 9.28 -5.73 -5.77
C VAL A 3 8.77 -4.42 -6.37
N ASP A 4 8.84 -3.34 -5.61
CA ASP A 4 8.25 -2.04 -5.96
C ASP A 4 9.29 -0.90 -6.03
N TRP A 5 10.57 -1.25 -6.06
CA TRP A 5 11.71 -0.32 -6.22
C TRP A 5 12.29 -0.33 -7.65
N VAL A 6 11.66 -1.06 -8.57
CA VAL A 6 11.91 -1.01 -10.02
C VAL A 6 10.54 -0.95 -10.74
N PRO A 7 10.48 -0.51 -12.01
CA PRO A 7 9.24 -0.49 -12.77
C PRO A 7 8.57 -1.87 -12.84
N MET A 8 7.26 -1.92 -12.59
CA MET A 8 6.49 -3.15 -12.61
C MET A 8 5.95 -3.45 -14.01
N PRO A 9 6.02 -4.71 -14.51
CA PRO A 9 5.54 -5.05 -15.84
C PRO A 9 4.02 -4.85 -15.99
N GLY A 10 3.25 -5.00 -14.91
CA GLY A 10 1.82 -4.68 -14.85
C GLY A 10 1.50 -3.27 -14.36
N GLY A 11 2.52 -2.42 -14.21
CA GLY A 11 2.38 -1.00 -13.87
C GLY A 11 1.58 -0.74 -12.58
N PRO A 12 0.79 0.35 -12.53
CA PRO A 12 0.03 0.73 -11.33
C PRO A 12 -1.01 -0.32 -10.87
N ASP A 13 -1.56 -1.13 -11.80
CA ASP A 13 -2.53 -2.17 -11.45
C ASP A 13 -1.86 -3.35 -10.71
N GLU A 14 -0.60 -3.66 -11.04
CA GLU A 14 0.19 -4.64 -10.29
C GLU A 14 0.52 -4.12 -8.88
N ALA A 15 0.85 -2.83 -8.75
CA ALA A 15 1.07 -2.18 -7.45
C ALA A 15 -0.19 -2.25 -6.58
N TYR A 16 -1.33 -1.86 -7.14
CA TYR A 16 -2.63 -1.92 -6.49
C TYR A 16 -2.96 -3.36 -6.05
N SER A 17 -2.89 -4.32 -6.97
CA SER A 17 -3.27 -5.72 -6.68
C SER A 17 -2.34 -6.34 -5.64
N SER A 18 -1.04 -6.03 -5.70
CA SER A 18 -0.04 -6.46 -4.72
C SER A 18 -0.39 -6.01 -3.31
N VAL A 19 -0.79 -4.75 -3.13
CA VAL A 19 -1.23 -4.25 -1.81
C VAL A 19 -2.55 -4.89 -1.40
N MET A 20 -3.58 -4.76 -2.24
CA MET A 20 -4.95 -5.15 -1.88
C MET A 20 -5.12 -6.64 -1.58
N ASN A 21 -4.37 -7.51 -2.27
CA ASN A 21 -4.40 -8.95 -2.01
C ASN A 21 -3.75 -9.35 -0.67
N ASN A 22 -3.01 -8.43 -0.02
CA ASN A 22 -2.28 -8.68 1.22
C ASN A 22 -2.81 -7.87 2.41
N ILE A 23 -3.89 -7.10 2.26
CA ILE A 23 -4.48 -6.36 3.38
C ILE A 23 -5.17 -7.33 4.35
N HIS A 24 -4.92 -7.13 5.64
CA HIS A 24 -5.59 -7.78 6.76
C HIS A 24 -5.54 -6.87 8.00
N ASN A 25 -6.31 -7.19 9.03
CA ASN A 25 -6.26 -6.46 10.30
C ASN A 25 -4.83 -6.44 10.86
N GLY A 26 -4.31 -5.24 11.15
CA GLY A 26 -2.95 -5.04 11.66
C GLY A 26 -1.84 -5.11 10.60
N ALA A 27 -2.16 -5.09 9.31
CA ALA A 27 -1.14 -5.07 8.24
C ALA A 27 -0.22 -3.84 8.34
N LEU A 28 1.09 -4.07 8.25
CA LEU A 28 2.11 -3.05 8.06
C LEU A 28 2.57 -3.08 6.61
N ILE A 29 2.29 -1.99 5.88
CA ILE A 29 2.56 -1.92 4.44
C ILE A 29 3.97 -1.35 4.23
N LEU A 30 4.87 -2.18 3.70
CA LEU A 30 6.17 -1.73 3.18
C LEU A 30 5.99 -1.28 1.72
N MET A 31 6.40 -0.05 1.42
CA MET A 31 6.31 0.55 0.08
C MET A 31 7.49 1.52 -0.14
N HIS A 32 8.06 1.54 -1.35
CA HIS A 32 9.14 2.42 -1.75
C HIS A 32 8.60 3.63 -2.54
N ALA A 33 9.00 4.83 -2.11
CA ALA A 33 8.57 6.11 -2.72
C ALA A 33 9.28 6.47 -4.04
N VAL A 34 10.04 5.53 -4.63
CA VAL A 34 10.82 5.75 -5.86
C VAL A 34 10.13 5.21 -7.12
N SER A 35 8.97 4.55 -6.99
CA SER A 35 8.23 3.97 -8.12
C SER A 35 7.10 4.88 -8.59
N GLN A 36 7.06 5.13 -9.91
CA GLN A 36 5.96 5.83 -10.57
C GLN A 36 4.66 5.03 -10.45
N ASP A 37 4.73 3.71 -10.60
CA ASP A 37 3.57 2.82 -10.51
C ASP A 37 2.90 2.89 -9.13
N ASN A 38 3.70 2.95 -8.05
CA ASN A 38 3.20 3.17 -6.70
C ASN A 38 2.49 4.53 -6.59
N THR A 39 3.09 5.58 -7.15
CA THR A 39 2.55 6.94 -7.10
C THR A 39 1.18 7.02 -7.78
N GLU A 40 1.05 6.39 -8.95
CA GLU A 40 -0.20 6.35 -9.72
C GLU A 40 -1.28 5.49 -9.05
N ALA A 41 -0.90 4.43 -8.35
CA ALA A 41 -1.83 3.54 -7.64
C ALA A 41 -2.25 4.05 -6.25
N LEU A 42 -1.45 4.91 -5.61
CA LEU A 42 -1.58 5.23 -4.18
C LEU A 42 -2.95 5.80 -3.80
N ASP A 43 -3.49 6.73 -4.59
CA ASP A 43 -4.80 7.34 -4.29
C ASP A 43 -5.93 6.30 -4.26
N ARG A 44 -5.93 5.38 -5.23
CA ARG A 44 -6.90 4.28 -5.31
C ARG A 44 -6.73 3.31 -4.14
N ILE A 45 -5.49 2.90 -3.83
CA ILE A 45 -5.17 2.03 -2.69
C ILE A 45 -5.73 2.62 -1.39
N LEU A 46 -5.44 3.90 -1.11
CA LEU A 46 -5.88 4.56 0.12
C LEU A 46 -7.40 4.66 0.22
N LYS A 47 -8.09 4.97 -0.88
CA LYS A 47 -9.56 5.08 -0.93
C LYS A 47 -10.22 3.73 -0.71
N ASP A 48 -9.76 2.68 -1.38
CA ASP A 48 -10.39 1.36 -1.30
C ASP A 48 -10.13 0.69 0.06
N ILE A 49 -8.94 0.86 0.65
CA ILE A 49 -8.66 0.39 2.01
C ILE A 49 -9.58 1.09 3.03
N LYS A 50 -9.75 2.43 2.93
CA LYS A 50 -10.69 3.17 3.78
C LYS A 50 -12.14 2.73 3.54
N GLY A 51 -12.51 2.49 2.29
CA GLY A 51 -13.85 2.02 1.90
C GLY A 51 -14.21 0.65 2.49
N GLN A 52 -13.21 -0.20 2.73
CA GLN A 52 -13.36 -1.48 3.43
C GLN A 52 -13.44 -1.35 4.96
N GLY A 53 -13.35 -0.14 5.51
CA GLY A 53 -13.47 0.13 6.95
C GLY A 53 -12.15 0.10 7.73
N TYR A 54 -11.01 -0.03 7.05
CA TYR A 54 -9.70 0.08 7.71
C TYR A 54 -9.36 1.53 8.07
N VAL A 55 -8.56 1.67 9.11
CA VAL A 55 -8.00 2.96 9.55
C VAL A 55 -6.49 2.90 9.40
N PHE A 56 -5.93 3.93 8.76
CA PHE A 56 -4.48 4.11 8.70
C PHE A 56 -3.97 4.73 10.00
N LYS A 57 -2.86 4.20 10.49
CA LYS A 57 -2.18 4.62 11.71
C LYS A 57 -0.68 4.72 11.47
N THR A 58 0.02 5.50 12.28
CA THR A 58 1.49 5.55 12.26
C THR A 58 2.08 4.39 13.06
N LEU A 59 3.40 4.21 13.00
CA LEU A 59 4.09 3.29 13.89
C LEU A 59 4.04 3.74 15.36
N ASP A 60 4.00 5.05 15.61
CA ASP A 60 3.86 5.60 16.96
C ASP A 60 2.51 5.23 17.58
N ASP A 61 1.42 5.28 16.80
CA ASP A 61 0.10 4.81 17.22
C ASP A 61 0.08 3.31 17.60
N LEU A 62 0.98 2.51 17.00
CA LEU A 62 1.11 1.09 17.28
C LEU A 62 1.91 0.85 18.56
N THR A 63 2.99 1.62 18.80
CA THR A 63 3.88 1.44 19.96
C THR A 63 3.45 2.23 21.19
N GLY A 64 2.56 3.22 21.05
CA GLY A 64 2.07 4.07 22.15
C GLY A 64 3.08 5.10 22.64
N ASN A 65 3.98 5.57 21.77
CA ASN A 65 4.98 6.62 22.07
C ASN A 65 4.43 8.02 21.80
#